data_AF-A0A0D6L2E6-F1
#
_entry.id   AF-A0A0D6L2E6-F1
#
_cell.length_a   1.000
_cell.length_b   1.000
_cell.length_c   1.000
_cell.angle_alpha   90.00
_cell.angle_beta   90.00
_cell.angle_gamma   90.00
#
_symmetry.space_group_name_H-M   'P 1'
#
loop_
_entity.id
_entity.type
_entity.pdbx_description
1 polymer ?
#
loop_
_entity_poly.entity_id
_entity_poly.type
_entity_poly.pdbx_seq_one_letter_code
_entity_poly.pdbx_strand_id
1 'polypeptide(L)'
;MDRRTAKARSTQREEGEEEIVRYLRSPEAIRERCGQLFSWVCEGNSENFACDLTQLGKVADYVIEVIRTEYPNLDIPFHSRWRHFEVGGVRRVANLDPQLVGLSPADKVAAKFDLAIVSVLLDAGAGDKWHYDELETGLRLGRSEGLAVASFRMFCEGNFALNSLPQADAYRLQRLTEAELATGFQANAENPLVGITGRLNLLQKLGKVIVTFPHLFGYHNPRPGNLVNYLLGKSENRQLAATTVLDAILEGLSDIWPGRLEIAGVNLGDVWQHPAINDDGLVPFHKLSQWLTYSLLEPLQELGITITGLDQLTGLPEYRNGGLCVDLGLITVKNPEIFRTSHSVASEIIVEWRALTVILLDLIAATVRDKLGMSSEELPLVKILQGGTWTAGRKIAAELRTGGIPPIQIESDGTVF
;
A
#
# COMPACT_ATOMS: atom_id res chain seq x y z
N MET A 1 39.09 -31.41 12.82
CA MET A 1 38.27 -31.44 11.59
C MET A 1 36.89 -30.80 11.77
N ASP A 2 36.48 -30.40 12.99
CA ASP A 2 35.10 -29.99 13.32
C ASP A 2 34.72 -28.51 13.06
N ARG A 3 35.67 -27.56 13.14
CA ARG A 3 35.35 -26.14 13.01
C ARG A 3 35.08 -25.69 11.57
N ARG A 4 35.66 -26.37 10.57
CA ARG A 4 35.45 -26.04 9.14
C ARG A 4 34.11 -26.54 8.62
N THR A 5 33.67 -27.72 9.06
CA THR A 5 32.36 -28.30 8.74
C THR A 5 31.21 -27.57 9.43
N ALA A 6 31.38 -27.14 10.68
CA ALA A 6 30.38 -26.31 11.37
C ALA A 6 30.23 -24.93 10.70
N LYS A 7 31.35 -24.30 10.32
CA LYS A 7 31.33 -23.00 9.61
C LYS A 7 30.68 -23.12 8.22
N ALA A 8 31.00 -24.17 7.46
CA ALA A 8 30.39 -24.41 6.14
C ALA A 8 28.86 -24.64 6.24
N ARG A 9 28.39 -25.37 7.25
CA ARG A 9 26.95 -25.57 7.50
C ARG A 9 26.23 -24.30 7.97
N SER A 10 26.90 -23.43 8.73
CA SER A 10 26.36 -22.10 9.11
C SER A 10 26.18 -21.23 7.87
N THR A 11 27.22 -21.14 7.03
CA THR A 11 27.18 -20.32 5.81
C THR A 11 26.12 -20.81 4.82
N GLN A 12 25.99 -22.12 4.62
CA GLN A 12 24.93 -22.69 3.74
C GLN A 12 23.52 -22.42 4.28
N ARG A 13 23.35 -22.39 5.61
CA ARG A 13 22.07 -22.07 6.23
C ARG A 13 21.75 -20.58 6.10
N GLU A 14 22.72 -19.71 6.31
CA GLU A 14 22.59 -18.27 6.13
C GLU A 14 22.24 -17.92 4.68
N GLU A 15 22.93 -18.53 3.70
CA GLU A 15 22.63 -18.35 2.27
C GLU A 15 21.19 -18.79 1.91
N GLY A 16 20.72 -19.91 2.47
CA GLY A 16 19.34 -20.36 2.27
C GLY A 16 18.29 -19.46 2.93
N GLU A 17 18.57 -18.93 4.12
CA GLU A 17 17.67 -18.01 4.82
C GLU A 17 17.56 -16.65 4.09
N GLU A 18 18.66 -16.13 3.54
CA GLU A 18 18.65 -14.91 2.71
C GLU A 18 17.86 -15.09 1.40
N GLU A 19 17.96 -16.26 0.76
CA GLU A 19 17.21 -16.59 -0.45
C GLU A 19 15.71 -16.64 -0.19
N ILE A 20 15.29 -17.25 0.93
CA ILE A 20 13.88 -17.27 1.36
C ILE A 20 13.36 -15.84 1.62
N VAL A 21 14.12 -15.00 2.32
CA VAL A 21 13.73 -13.61 2.57
C VAL A 21 13.54 -12.84 1.25
N ARG A 22 14.46 -13.02 0.29
CA ARG A 22 14.36 -12.39 -1.03
C ARG A 22 13.13 -12.88 -1.79
N TYR A 23 12.89 -14.18 -1.79
CA TYR A 23 11.70 -14.77 -2.41
C TYR A 23 10.42 -14.20 -1.78
N LEU A 24 10.26 -14.24 -0.46
CA LEU A 24 9.07 -13.75 0.24
C LEU A 24 8.82 -12.24 0.09
N ARG A 25 9.83 -11.46 -0.31
CA ARG A 25 9.71 -10.04 -0.65
C ARG A 25 9.26 -9.78 -2.09
N SER A 26 9.25 -10.80 -2.94
CA SER A 26 8.92 -10.65 -4.37
C SER A 26 7.41 -10.71 -4.62
N PRO A 27 6.90 -10.00 -5.65
CA PRO A 27 5.53 -10.20 -6.15
C PRO A 27 5.25 -11.62 -6.66
N GLU A 28 6.29 -12.33 -7.10
CA GLU A 28 6.20 -13.73 -7.52
C GLU A 28 5.73 -14.60 -6.34
N ALA A 29 6.39 -14.50 -5.18
CA ALA A 29 5.98 -15.24 -3.98
C ALA A 29 4.57 -14.88 -3.53
N ILE A 30 4.17 -13.60 -3.65
CA ILE A 30 2.80 -13.17 -3.34
C ILE A 30 1.81 -13.94 -4.22
N ARG A 31 2.00 -13.95 -5.54
CA ARG A 31 1.11 -14.66 -6.46
C ARG A 31 1.14 -16.17 -6.27
N GLU A 32 2.32 -16.75 -6.07
CA GLU A 32 2.46 -18.20 -5.91
C GLU A 32 1.75 -18.68 -4.64
N ARG A 33 2.04 -18.06 -3.48
CA ARG A 33 1.43 -18.43 -2.20
C ARG A 33 -0.07 -18.14 -2.19
N CYS A 34 -0.50 -16.99 -2.72
CA CYS A 34 -1.93 -16.69 -2.85
C CYS A 34 -2.65 -17.64 -3.83
N GLY A 35 -1.97 -18.07 -4.90
CA GLY A 35 -2.48 -19.01 -5.89
C GLY A 35 -2.69 -20.42 -5.32
N GLN A 36 -1.80 -20.86 -4.43
CA GLN A 36 -1.97 -22.11 -3.67
C GLN A 36 -3.26 -22.07 -2.83
N LEU A 37 -3.47 -20.99 -2.06
CA LEU A 37 -4.70 -20.82 -1.26
C LEU A 37 -5.94 -20.70 -2.14
N PHE A 38 -5.88 -19.95 -3.23
CA PHE A 38 -7.00 -19.83 -4.17
C PHE A 38 -7.40 -21.18 -4.75
N SER A 39 -6.43 -22.00 -5.18
CA SER A 39 -6.69 -23.35 -5.69
C SER A 39 -7.30 -24.24 -4.60
N TRP A 40 -6.73 -24.22 -3.39
CA TRP A 40 -7.21 -24.97 -2.24
C TRP A 40 -8.66 -24.61 -1.86
N VAL A 41 -9.04 -23.33 -1.92
CA VAL A 41 -10.42 -22.86 -1.71
C VAL A 41 -11.35 -23.32 -2.85
N CYS A 42 -10.91 -23.23 -4.10
CA CYS A 42 -11.70 -23.64 -5.27
C CYS A 42 -11.97 -25.16 -5.29
N GLU A 43 -11.05 -25.96 -4.73
CA GLU A 43 -11.22 -27.41 -4.52
C GLU A 43 -12.21 -27.73 -3.38
N GLY A 44 -12.69 -26.71 -2.65
CA GLY A 44 -13.71 -26.85 -1.61
C GLY A 44 -13.15 -27.16 -0.23
N ASN A 45 -11.82 -27.15 -0.05
CA ASN A 45 -11.17 -27.54 1.20
C ASN A 45 -11.30 -26.50 2.33
N SER A 46 -11.62 -25.24 2.01
CA SER A 46 -11.79 -24.18 3.01
C SER A 46 -13.06 -24.32 3.82
N GLU A 47 -12.98 -24.06 5.12
CA GLU A 47 -14.15 -23.92 5.99
C GLU A 47 -14.74 -22.49 5.97
N ASN A 48 -13.95 -21.49 5.53
CA ASN A 48 -14.31 -20.08 5.60
C ASN A 48 -15.00 -19.58 4.32
N PHE A 49 -14.46 -19.94 3.15
CA PHE A 49 -14.85 -19.36 1.87
C PHE A 49 -15.05 -20.42 0.78
N ALA A 50 -15.77 -20.03 -0.26
CA ALA A 50 -15.81 -20.67 -1.57
C ALA A 50 -15.71 -19.59 -2.66
N CYS A 51 -15.20 -19.93 -3.83
CA CYS A 51 -15.19 -19.03 -4.98
C CYS A 51 -16.26 -19.42 -6.01
N ASP A 52 -17.00 -18.44 -6.53
CA ASP A 52 -17.90 -18.64 -7.67
C ASP A 52 -17.42 -17.82 -8.87
N LEU A 53 -16.56 -18.44 -9.68
CA LEU A 53 -15.99 -17.82 -10.88
C LEU A 53 -17.03 -17.57 -11.99
N THR A 54 -18.25 -18.13 -11.88
CA THR A 54 -19.33 -17.79 -12.82
C THR A 54 -19.77 -16.33 -12.69
N GLN A 55 -19.50 -15.68 -11.54
CA GLN A 55 -19.75 -14.26 -11.32
C GLN A 55 -18.70 -13.34 -11.96
N LEU A 56 -17.55 -13.86 -12.42
CA LEU A 56 -16.42 -13.03 -12.87
C LEU A 56 -16.80 -12.05 -13.98
N GLY A 57 -17.59 -12.50 -14.96
CA GLY A 57 -18.08 -11.64 -16.04
C GLY A 57 -18.92 -10.47 -15.53
N LYS A 58 -19.83 -10.73 -14.58
CA LYS A 58 -20.69 -9.72 -13.94
C LYS A 58 -19.87 -8.72 -13.12
N VAL A 59 -18.87 -9.19 -12.38
CA VAL A 59 -17.98 -8.30 -11.62
C VAL A 59 -17.18 -7.40 -12.55
N ALA A 60 -16.61 -7.96 -13.62
CA ALA A 60 -15.91 -7.17 -14.62
C ALA A 60 -16.82 -6.12 -15.28
N ASP A 61 -18.07 -6.47 -15.60
CA ASP A 61 -19.04 -5.52 -16.15
C ASP A 61 -19.35 -4.37 -15.19
N TYR A 62 -19.53 -4.66 -13.89
CA TYR A 62 -19.71 -3.63 -12.87
C TYR A 62 -18.48 -2.74 -12.73
N VAL A 63 -17.27 -3.32 -12.73
CA VAL A 63 -16.01 -2.56 -12.69
C VAL A 63 -15.88 -1.64 -13.92
N ILE A 64 -16.22 -2.12 -15.13
CA ILE A 64 -16.20 -1.32 -16.36
C ILE A 64 -17.22 -0.18 -16.29
N GLU A 65 -18.42 -0.41 -15.74
CA GLU A 65 -19.42 0.64 -15.55
C GLU A 65 -18.89 1.77 -14.65
N VAL A 66 -18.26 1.42 -13.53
CA VAL A 66 -17.66 2.40 -12.62
C VAL A 66 -16.49 3.13 -13.30
N ILE A 67 -15.60 2.41 -13.99
CA ILE A 67 -14.52 3.01 -14.76
C ILE A 67 -15.06 4.03 -15.77
N ARG A 68 -16.09 3.69 -16.54
CA ARG A 68 -16.66 4.59 -17.55
C ARG A 68 -17.38 5.79 -16.95
N THR A 69 -17.90 5.65 -15.74
CA THR A 69 -18.54 6.77 -15.02
C THR A 69 -17.50 7.78 -14.57
N GLU A 70 -16.39 7.32 -14.00
CA GLU A 70 -15.34 8.18 -13.44
C GLU A 70 -14.35 8.68 -14.51
N TYR A 71 -14.06 7.82 -15.50
CA TYR A 71 -13.08 8.03 -16.57
C TYR A 71 -13.70 7.67 -17.94
N PRO A 72 -14.61 8.50 -18.49
CA PRO A 72 -15.31 8.20 -19.74
C PRO A 72 -14.39 7.93 -20.95
N ASN A 73 -13.18 8.51 -20.94
CA ASN A 73 -12.17 8.34 -21.98
C ASN A 73 -11.15 7.23 -21.69
N LEU A 74 -11.32 6.48 -20.59
CA LEU A 74 -10.38 5.46 -20.10
C LEU A 74 -8.97 5.98 -19.79
N ASP A 75 -8.81 7.29 -19.62
CA ASP A 75 -7.59 7.90 -19.12
C ASP A 75 -7.55 7.82 -17.59
N ILE A 76 -7.25 6.63 -17.09
CA ILE A 76 -7.24 6.33 -15.66
C ILE A 76 -5.82 6.57 -15.12
N PRO A 77 -5.64 7.37 -14.06
CA PRO A 77 -4.35 7.53 -13.40
C PRO A 77 -4.00 6.28 -12.57
N PHE A 78 -2.79 6.21 -12.04
CA PHE A 78 -2.42 5.11 -11.14
C PHE A 78 -3.13 5.20 -9.79
N HIS A 79 -3.49 4.03 -9.24
CA HIS A 79 -4.00 3.93 -7.88
C HIS A 79 -2.92 4.27 -6.86
N SER A 80 -2.92 5.52 -6.42
CA SER A 80 -1.83 6.11 -5.64
C SER A 80 -2.31 7.20 -4.70
N ARG A 81 -1.45 7.57 -3.74
CA ARG A 81 -1.75 8.59 -2.73
C ARG A 81 -2.08 9.96 -3.32
N TRP A 82 -1.47 10.32 -4.45
CA TRP A 82 -1.69 11.57 -5.16
C TRP A 82 -3.16 11.87 -5.49
N ARG A 83 -3.97 10.84 -5.79
CA ARG A 83 -5.41 10.98 -6.04
C ARG A 83 -6.17 11.47 -4.81
N HIS A 84 -5.69 11.13 -3.61
CA HIS A 84 -6.28 11.55 -2.35
C HIS A 84 -5.93 13.00 -2.01
N PHE A 85 -4.76 13.49 -2.43
CA PHE A 85 -4.42 14.91 -2.30
C PHE A 85 -5.36 15.80 -3.11
N GLU A 86 -5.92 15.29 -4.21
CA GLU A 86 -6.79 16.05 -5.12
C GLU A 86 -8.30 15.82 -4.89
N VAL A 87 -8.67 15.22 -3.75
CA VAL A 87 -10.07 14.99 -3.39
C VAL A 87 -10.90 16.28 -3.47
N GLY A 88 -12.13 16.16 -3.99
CA GLY A 88 -13.04 17.29 -4.20
C GLY A 88 -12.70 18.13 -5.43
N GLY A 89 -11.83 17.66 -6.33
CA GLY A 89 -11.44 18.38 -7.55
C GLY A 89 -10.49 19.56 -7.29
N VAL A 90 -9.88 19.61 -6.10
CA VAL A 90 -8.98 20.69 -5.69
C VAL A 90 -7.55 20.31 -6.04
N ARG A 91 -6.88 21.10 -6.88
CA ARG A 91 -5.51 20.82 -7.38
C ARG A 91 -4.44 21.14 -6.33
N ARG A 92 -4.49 20.50 -5.15
CA ARG A 92 -3.58 20.79 -4.03
C ARG A 92 -2.11 20.56 -4.37
N VAL A 93 -1.82 19.53 -5.16
CA VAL A 93 -0.43 19.21 -5.58
C VAL A 93 0.20 20.37 -6.34
N ALA A 94 -0.57 21.13 -7.12
CA ALA A 94 -0.07 22.31 -7.81
C ALA A 94 0.38 23.44 -6.86
N ASN A 95 -0.04 23.41 -5.58
CA ASN A 95 0.42 24.35 -4.56
C ASN A 95 1.81 23.99 -3.99
N LEU A 96 2.29 22.77 -4.24
CA LEU A 96 3.63 22.34 -3.86
C LEU A 96 4.69 22.87 -4.84
N ASP A 97 4.39 22.89 -6.14
CA ASP A 97 5.35 23.27 -7.19
C ASP A 97 6.03 24.64 -6.97
N PRO A 98 5.32 25.71 -6.56
CA PRO A 98 5.93 27.01 -6.27
C PRO A 98 6.95 26.96 -5.11
N GLN A 99 6.73 26.09 -4.12
CA GLN A 99 7.61 25.95 -2.96
C GLN A 99 8.89 25.17 -3.28
N LEU A 100 8.88 24.41 -4.38
CA LEU A 100 10.03 23.64 -4.85
C LEU A 100 10.80 24.38 -5.96
N VAL A 101 10.47 25.65 -6.25
CA VAL A 101 11.20 26.47 -7.22
C VAL A 101 12.66 26.64 -6.77
N GLY A 102 13.59 26.50 -7.71
CA GLY A 102 15.03 26.59 -7.46
C GLY A 102 15.70 25.24 -7.14
N LEU A 103 14.93 24.20 -6.83
CA LEU A 103 15.45 22.84 -6.68
C LEU A 103 15.74 22.19 -8.02
N SER A 104 16.71 21.26 -8.04
CA SER A 104 16.95 20.40 -9.21
C SER A 104 15.73 19.50 -9.47
N PRO A 105 15.52 18.99 -10.70
CA PRO A 105 14.44 18.04 -10.97
C PRO A 105 14.41 16.85 -10.01
N ALA A 106 15.59 16.27 -9.71
CA ALA A 106 15.72 15.15 -8.78
C ALA A 106 15.32 15.55 -7.35
N ASP A 107 15.71 16.74 -6.88
CA ASP A 107 15.36 17.22 -5.53
C ASP A 107 13.86 17.52 -5.39
N LYS A 108 13.20 17.99 -6.47
CA LYS A 108 11.74 18.15 -6.51
C LYS A 108 11.04 16.81 -6.36
N VAL A 109 11.50 15.79 -7.07
CA VAL A 109 10.95 14.43 -6.97
C VAL A 109 11.25 13.79 -5.63
N ALA A 110 12.42 14.05 -5.04
CA ALA A 110 12.72 13.62 -3.68
C ALA A 110 11.75 14.26 -2.65
N ALA A 111 11.39 15.54 -2.79
CA ALA A 111 10.36 16.15 -1.94
C ALA A 111 8.98 15.48 -2.15
N LYS A 112 8.63 15.14 -3.40
CA LYS A 112 7.40 14.39 -3.71
C LYS A 112 7.41 12.98 -3.10
N PHE A 113 8.56 12.31 -3.08
CA PHE A 113 8.75 11.04 -2.38
C PHE A 113 8.60 11.18 -0.86
N ASP A 114 9.21 12.21 -0.26
CA ASP A 114 9.05 12.50 1.17
C ASP A 114 7.57 12.61 1.55
N LEU A 115 6.82 13.42 0.79
CA LEU A 115 5.38 13.59 0.96
C LEU A 115 4.62 12.26 0.83
N ALA A 116 4.85 11.52 -0.26
CA ALA A 116 4.16 10.27 -0.52
C ALA A 116 4.44 9.23 0.59
N ILE A 117 5.70 9.06 0.99
CA ILE A 117 6.10 8.09 2.02
C ILE A 117 5.46 8.43 3.37
N VAL A 118 5.61 9.68 3.84
CA VAL A 118 5.02 10.09 5.13
C VAL A 118 3.50 9.99 5.09
N SER A 119 2.88 10.45 4.00
CA SER A 119 1.42 10.47 3.88
C SER A 119 0.79 9.07 3.80
N VAL A 120 1.45 8.12 3.12
CA VAL A 120 1.01 6.72 3.04
C VAL A 120 1.14 6.04 4.40
N LEU A 121 2.22 6.26 5.15
CA LEU A 121 2.39 5.69 6.49
C LEU A 121 1.41 6.28 7.52
N LEU A 122 0.90 7.49 7.27
CA LEU A 122 -0.16 8.09 8.06
C LEU A 122 -1.58 7.64 7.64
N ASP A 123 -1.72 6.75 6.66
CA ASP A 123 -3.01 6.38 6.05
C ASP A 123 -3.62 5.06 6.58
N ALA A 124 -3.57 4.83 7.88
CA ALA A 124 -4.29 3.70 8.49
C ALA A 124 -5.76 4.08 8.78
N GLY A 125 -6.53 3.20 9.41
CA GLY A 125 -7.90 3.51 9.84
C GLY A 125 -8.00 4.82 10.67
N ALA A 126 -8.84 5.76 10.23
CA ALA A 126 -9.09 7.03 10.93
C ALA A 126 -10.21 6.94 11.99
N GLY A 127 -10.94 5.83 12.02
CA GLY A 127 -12.26 5.75 12.65
C GLY A 127 -13.36 6.36 11.78
N ASP A 128 -14.60 6.30 12.27
CA ASP A 128 -15.80 6.80 11.59
C ASP A 128 -16.16 8.25 11.95
N LYS A 129 -15.60 8.78 13.05
CA LYS A 129 -15.89 10.13 13.57
C LYS A 129 -14.91 11.21 13.11
N TRP A 130 -13.64 10.84 12.91
CA TRP A 130 -12.60 11.81 12.60
C TRP A 130 -12.83 12.46 11.24
N HIS A 131 -12.58 13.77 11.17
CA HIS A 131 -12.55 14.55 9.93
C HIS A 131 -11.48 15.64 9.98
N TYR A 132 -11.06 16.08 8.81
CA TYR A 132 -10.22 17.24 8.59
C TYR A 132 -11.05 18.36 7.97
N ASP A 133 -11.12 19.51 8.63
CA ASP A 133 -11.76 20.70 8.09
C ASP A 133 -10.73 21.57 7.37
N GLU A 134 -10.82 21.65 6.04
CA GLU A 134 -9.93 22.48 5.23
C GLU A 134 -10.49 23.90 5.10
N LEU A 135 -9.79 24.86 5.72
CA LEU A 135 -10.26 26.25 5.79
C LEU A 135 -10.39 26.92 4.42
N GLU A 136 -9.46 26.66 3.49
CA GLU A 136 -9.42 27.36 2.21
C GLU A 136 -10.55 26.98 1.25
N THR A 137 -11.09 25.76 1.39
CA THR A 137 -12.14 25.24 0.52
C THR A 137 -13.47 25.06 1.25
N GLY A 138 -13.47 25.08 2.58
CA GLY A 138 -14.62 24.74 3.42
C GLY A 138 -14.99 23.25 3.37
N LEU A 139 -14.15 22.39 2.78
CA LEU A 139 -14.39 20.96 2.71
C LEU A 139 -14.14 20.30 4.06
N ARG A 140 -15.05 19.40 4.44
CA ARG A 140 -14.90 18.47 5.55
C ARG A 140 -14.61 17.08 5.02
N LEU A 141 -13.43 16.54 5.31
CA LEU A 141 -12.91 15.31 4.72
C LEU A 141 -12.61 14.27 5.79
N GLY A 142 -13.24 13.09 5.71
CA GLY A 142 -12.94 11.96 6.60
C GLY A 142 -12.03 10.94 5.94
N ARG A 143 -11.74 9.85 6.68
CA ARG A 143 -11.03 8.65 6.17
C ARG A 143 -9.71 8.99 5.46
N SER A 144 -9.32 8.19 4.45
CA SER A 144 -8.03 8.29 3.76
C SER A 144 -7.85 9.65 3.07
N GLU A 145 -8.92 10.20 2.50
CA GLU A 145 -8.91 11.51 1.85
C GLU A 145 -8.60 12.65 2.83
N GLY A 146 -9.21 12.65 4.02
CA GLY A 146 -8.89 13.62 5.08
C GLY A 146 -7.45 13.48 5.57
N LEU A 147 -6.97 12.25 5.78
CA LEU A 147 -5.59 11.97 6.21
C LEU A 147 -4.57 12.46 5.15
N ALA A 148 -4.90 12.33 3.87
CA ALA A 148 -4.08 12.82 2.77
C ALA A 148 -3.94 14.34 2.83
N VAL A 149 -5.06 15.06 2.99
CA VAL A 149 -5.04 16.53 3.04
C VAL A 149 -4.33 17.02 4.31
N ALA A 150 -4.57 16.43 5.47
CA ALA A 150 -3.89 16.78 6.72
C ALA A 150 -2.36 16.63 6.59
N SER A 151 -1.90 15.47 6.12
CA SER A 151 -0.46 15.22 5.92
C SER A 151 0.16 16.10 4.84
N PHE A 152 -0.57 16.40 3.75
CA PHE A 152 -0.14 17.34 2.73
C PHE A 152 0.11 18.75 3.29
N ARG A 153 -0.80 19.24 4.14
CA ARG A 153 -0.70 20.55 4.77
C ARG A 153 0.48 20.63 5.74
N MET A 154 0.59 19.65 6.64
CA MET A 154 1.76 19.54 7.53
C MET A 154 3.08 19.49 6.76
N PHE A 155 3.10 18.80 5.62
CA PHE A 155 4.29 18.73 4.77
C PHE A 155 4.64 20.08 4.15
N CYS A 156 3.67 20.78 3.57
CA CYS A 156 3.87 22.12 2.99
C CYS A 156 4.29 23.16 4.04
N GLU A 157 3.83 23.03 5.28
CA GLU A 157 4.23 23.88 6.41
C GLU A 157 5.63 23.54 6.96
N GLY A 158 6.26 22.47 6.44
CA GLY A 158 7.58 22.03 6.85
C GLY A 158 7.61 21.32 8.21
N ASN A 159 6.47 20.80 8.67
CA ASN A 159 6.34 20.20 10.00
C ASN A 159 7.17 18.91 10.14
N PHE A 160 7.52 18.28 9.01
CA PHE A 160 8.37 17.09 8.95
C PHE A 160 9.86 17.39 8.69
N ALA A 161 10.24 18.67 8.57
CA ALA A 161 11.62 19.11 8.33
C ALA A 161 12.25 19.85 9.52
N LEU A 162 13.59 19.84 9.62
CA LEU A 162 14.31 20.66 10.62
C LEU A 162 14.39 22.14 10.25
N ASN A 163 14.29 22.46 8.96
CA ASN A 163 14.47 23.79 8.38
C ASN A 163 13.17 24.39 7.82
N SER A 164 12.01 23.79 8.16
CA SER A 164 10.68 24.19 7.69
C SER A 164 10.51 24.21 6.16
N LEU A 165 11.36 23.51 5.40
CA LEU A 165 11.13 23.27 3.98
C LEU A 165 10.11 22.14 3.77
N PRO A 166 9.43 22.06 2.61
CA PRO A 166 8.55 20.95 2.27
C PRO A 166 9.37 19.69 1.97
N GLN A 167 9.83 19.05 3.03
CA GLN A 167 10.59 17.80 3.04
C GLN A 167 10.30 17.02 4.34
N ALA A 168 10.76 15.76 4.39
CA ALA A 168 10.71 14.95 5.60
C ALA A 168 12.12 14.50 6.01
N ASP A 169 12.68 15.03 7.09
CA ASP A 169 14.04 14.67 7.52
C ASP A 169 14.02 13.57 8.58
N ALA A 170 14.93 12.59 8.49
CA ALA A 170 14.98 11.47 9.43
C ALA A 170 15.03 11.91 10.90
N TYR A 171 15.88 12.90 11.22
CA TYR A 171 16.03 13.40 12.58
C TYR A 171 14.83 14.22 13.06
N ARG A 172 14.11 14.89 12.16
CA ARG A 172 12.88 15.60 12.53
C ARG A 172 11.76 14.61 12.82
N LEU A 173 11.61 13.57 11.98
CA LEU A 173 10.65 12.49 12.21
C LEU A 173 10.85 11.80 13.56
N GLN A 174 12.11 11.55 13.96
CA GLN A 174 12.44 11.01 15.29
C GLN A 174 12.01 11.90 16.46
N ARG A 175 11.92 13.21 16.25
CA ARG A 175 11.57 14.22 17.26
C ARG A 175 10.12 14.68 17.21
N LEU A 176 9.34 14.19 16.24
CA LEU A 176 7.92 14.50 16.15
C LEU A 176 7.23 14.09 17.46
N THR A 177 6.22 14.86 17.86
CA THR A 177 5.45 14.62 19.07
C THR A 177 3.98 14.35 18.75
N GLU A 178 3.28 13.71 19.68
CA GLU A 178 1.85 13.43 19.50
C GLU A 178 1.04 14.72 19.42
N ALA A 179 1.41 15.75 20.18
CA ALA A 179 0.74 17.06 20.15
C ALA A 179 0.87 17.77 18.80
N GLU A 180 2.04 17.70 18.16
CA GLU A 180 2.26 18.25 16.81
C GLU A 180 1.42 17.51 15.77
N LEU A 181 1.40 16.17 15.85
CA LEU A 181 0.59 15.35 14.95
C LEU A 181 -0.91 15.60 15.17
N ALA A 182 -1.34 15.70 16.43
CA ALA A 182 -2.73 15.99 16.79
C ALA A 182 -3.16 17.36 16.26
N THR A 183 -2.29 18.37 16.39
CA THR A 183 -2.55 19.71 15.86
C THR A 183 -2.71 19.67 14.34
N GLY A 184 -1.76 19.06 13.62
CA GLY A 184 -1.81 19.00 12.16
C GLY A 184 -2.96 18.15 11.60
N PHE A 185 -3.40 17.13 12.35
CA PHE A 185 -4.56 16.30 12.01
C PHE A 185 -5.86 16.78 12.66
N GLN A 186 -5.87 17.94 13.33
CA GLN A 186 -7.03 18.49 14.04
C GLN A 186 -7.65 17.50 15.05
N ALA A 187 -6.86 16.58 15.59
CA ALA A 187 -7.32 15.54 16.49
C ALA A 187 -7.42 16.07 17.92
N ASN A 188 -8.59 15.89 18.54
CA ASN A 188 -8.87 16.28 19.92
C ASN A 188 -10.03 15.44 20.48
N ALA A 189 -10.51 15.74 21.69
CA ALA A 189 -11.58 14.98 22.33
C ALA A 189 -12.90 14.95 21.52
N GLU A 190 -13.22 16.05 20.82
CA GLU A 190 -14.45 16.18 20.00
C GLU A 190 -14.25 15.68 18.57
N ASN A 191 -13.01 15.60 18.10
CA ASN A 191 -12.62 15.06 16.79
C ASN A 191 -11.53 13.98 16.95
N PRO A 192 -11.86 12.80 17.52
CA PRO A 192 -10.85 11.81 17.90
C PRO A 192 -10.30 11.07 16.67
N LEU A 193 -8.98 11.13 16.45
CA LEU A 193 -8.30 10.29 15.47
C LEU A 193 -7.84 8.98 16.10
N VAL A 194 -8.35 7.86 15.60
CA VAL A 194 -7.94 6.52 16.07
C VAL A 194 -6.46 6.28 15.74
N GLY A 195 -5.71 5.75 16.72
CA GLY A 195 -4.35 5.27 16.52
C GLY A 195 -3.26 6.34 16.37
N ILE A 196 -3.49 7.57 16.84
CA ILE A 196 -2.53 8.68 16.71
C ILE A 196 -1.13 8.35 17.28
N THR A 197 -1.07 7.67 18.43
CA THR A 197 0.19 7.22 19.03
C THR A 197 0.90 6.19 18.15
N GLY A 198 0.16 5.27 17.54
CA GLY A 198 0.69 4.29 16.59
C GLY A 198 1.31 4.96 15.36
N ARG A 199 0.63 5.97 14.81
CA ARG A 199 1.14 6.80 13.70
C ARG A 199 2.44 7.52 14.05
N LEU A 200 2.47 8.14 15.22
CA LEU A 200 3.67 8.81 15.70
C LEU A 200 4.85 7.83 15.80
N ASN A 201 4.62 6.69 16.45
CA ASN A 201 5.64 5.66 16.62
C ASN A 201 6.17 5.16 15.27
N LEU A 202 5.28 4.99 14.28
CA LEU A 202 5.66 4.58 12.93
C LEU A 202 6.56 5.62 12.24
N LEU A 203 6.22 6.92 12.32
CA LEU A 203 7.08 7.98 11.77
C LEU A 203 8.42 8.11 12.50
N GLN A 204 8.43 8.00 13.82
CA GLN A 204 9.67 8.02 14.60
C GLN A 204 10.56 6.81 14.25
N LYS A 205 9.96 5.63 14.05
CA LYS A 205 10.65 4.42 13.61
C LYS A 205 11.19 4.57 12.19
N LEU A 206 10.41 5.14 11.26
CA LEU A 206 10.88 5.52 9.92
C LEU A 206 12.14 6.38 10.01
N GLY A 207 12.11 7.44 10.83
CA GLY A 207 13.28 8.30 11.03
C GLY A 207 14.51 7.56 11.57
N LYS A 208 14.34 6.50 12.37
CA LYS A 208 15.45 5.64 12.84
C LYS A 208 15.96 4.70 11.75
N VAL A 209 15.06 4.12 10.97
CA VAL A 209 15.42 3.18 9.88
C VAL A 209 16.14 3.90 8.75
N ILE A 210 15.73 5.12 8.40
CA ILE A 210 16.36 5.88 7.31
C ILE A 210 17.86 6.09 7.56
N VAL A 211 18.28 6.31 8.80
CA VAL A 211 19.70 6.53 9.12
C VAL A 211 20.54 5.25 9.08
N THR A 212 19.93 4.06 9.12
CA THR A 212 20.65 2.78 9.06
C THR A 212 20.93 2.32 7.62
N PHE A 213 20.27 2.91 6.62
CA PHE A 213 20.43 2.59 5.19
C PHE A 213 20.90 3.81 4.37
N PRO A 214 22.10 4.37 4.65
CA PRO A 214 22.56 5.58 3.97
C PRO A 214 22.80 5.39 2.47
N HIS A 215 22.96 4.16 1.97
CA HIS A 215 23.04 3.88 0.53
C HIS A 215 21.71 4.06 -0.19
N LEU A 216 20.57 3.91 0.51
CA LEU A 216 19.24 4.16 -0.03
C LEU A 216 18.81 5.62 0.20
N PHE A 217 19.05 6.13 1.41
CA PHE A 217 18.46 7.40 1.86
C PHE A 217 19.47 8.55 2.01
N GLY A 218 20.71 8.35 1.58
CA GLY A 218 21.76 9.37 1.55
C GLY A 218 22.56 9.49 2.85
N TYR A 219 23.85 9.82 2.71
CA TYR A 219 24.78 10.03 3.82
C TYR A 219 24.67 11.42 4.46
N HIS A 220 24.30 12.42 3.67
CA HIS A 220 24.14 13.81 4.10
C HIS A 220 22.66 14.20 3.98
N ASN A 221 22.10 14.75 5.06
CA ASN A 221 20.66 14.98 5.21
C ASN A 221 19.80 13.73 4.88
N PRO A 222 19.88 12.67 5.70
CA PRO A 222 19.16 11.43 5.43
C PRO A 222 17.65 11.67 5.49
N ARG A 223 16.95 11.34 4.39
CA ARG A 223 15.50 11.52 4.24
C ARG A 223 14.89 10.45 3.33
N PRO A 224 13.60 10.08 3.50
CA PRO A 224 12.97 9.03 2.70
C PRO A 224 13.08 9.30 1.19
N GLY A 225 12.95 10.55 0.78
CA GLY A 225 12.93 11.00 -0.60
C GLY A 225 14.24 10.83 -1.35
N ASN A 226 15.36 10.68 -0.65
CA ASN A 226 16.65 10.40 -1.26
C ASN A 226 16.70 9.02 -1.94
N LEU A 227 15.71 8.15 -1.70
CA LEU A 227 15.50 6.90 -2.43
C LEU A 227 15.46 7.10 -3.95
N VAL A 228 15.02 8.28 -4.42
CA VAL A 228 15.05 8.62 -5.85
C VAL A 228 16.45 8.47 -6.46
N ASN A 229 17.51 8.84 -5.72
CA ASN A 229 18.88 8.80 -6.22
C ASN A 229 19.36 7.36 -6.41
N TYR A 230 19.00 6.49 -5.46
CA TYR A 230 19.26 5.05 -5.57
C TYR A 230 18.57 4.46 -6.80
N LEU A 231 17.29 4.76 -6.98
CA LEU A 231 16.49 4.23 -8.10
C LEU A 231 16.97 4.75 -9.47
N LEU A 232 17.39 6.02 -9.56
CA LEU A 232 18.01 6.57 -10.77
C LEU A 232 19.29 5.81 -11.13
N GLY A 233 20.09 5.42 -10.13
CA GLY A 233 21.28 4.58 -10.31
C GLY A 233 20.99 3.14 -10.73
N LYS A 234 19.74 2.68 -10.60
CA LYS A 234 19.27 1.37 -11.08
C LYS A 234 18.58 1.43 -12.44
N SER A 235 18.35 2.62 -12.97
CA SER A 235 17.71 2.78 -14.28
C SER A 235 18.70 2.51 -15.42
N GLU A 236 18.24 1.80 -16.45
CA GLU A 236 19.01 1.52 -17.66
C GLU A 236 18.26 2.09 -18.87
N ASN A 237 18.93 2.91 -19.70
CA ASN A 237 18.29 3.58 -20.84
C ASN A 237 17.00 4.34 -20.47
N ARG A 238 16.99 4.98 -19.28
CA ARG A 238 15.81 5.65 -18.68
C ARG A 238 14.63 4.73 -18.42
N GLN A 239 14.84 3.42 -18.36
CA GLN A 239 13.82 2.46 -17.96
C GLN A 239 14.10 1.94 -16.56
N LEU A 240 13.05 1.73 -15.79
CA LEU A 240 13.12 1.17 -14.45
C LEU A 240 11.94 0.20 -14.26
N ALA A 241 12.21 -1.00 -13.75
CA ALA A 241 11.15 -1.95 -13.45
C ALA A 241 10.41 -1.53 -12.17
N ALA A 242 9.08 -1.65 -12.17
CA ALA A 242 8.27 -1.35 -11.00
C ALA A 242 8.64 -2.23 -9.79
N THR A 243 9.07 -3.47 -10.04
CA THR A 243 9.58 -4.40 -9.02
C THR A 243 10.85 -3.88 -8.34
N THR A 244 11.76 -3.21 -9.06
CA THR A 244 12.96 -2.61 -8.48
C THR A 244 12.61 -1.52 -7.46
N VAL A 245 11.51 -0.79 -7.66
CA VAL A 245 11.02 0.20 -6.70
C VAL A 245 10.47 -0.48 -5.45
N LEU A 246 9.69 -1.55 -5.61
CA LEU A 246 9.18 -2.35 -4.49
C LEU A 246 10.33 -2.98 -3.69
N ASP A 247 11.33 -3.55 -4.36
CA ASP A 247 12.49 -4.17 -3.72
C ASP A 247 13.23 -3.16 -2.85
N ALA A 248 13.45 -1.94 -3.36
CA ALA A 248 14.12 -0.88 -2.60
C ALA A 248 13.29 -0.41 -1.39
N ILE A 249 11.96 -0.38 -1.52
CA ILE A 249 11.04 -0.10 -0.40
C ILE A 249 11.13 -1.20 0.66
N LEU A 250 11.07 -2.48 0.27
CA LEU A 250 11.11 -3.60 1.21
C LEU A 250 12.49 -3.74 1.87
N GLU A 251 13.57 -3.53 1.13
CA GLU A 251 14.92 -3.47 1.69
C GLU A 251 15.04 -2.34 2.72
N GLY A 252 14.62 -1.13 2.35
CA GLY A 252 14.85 0.06 3.15
C GLY A 252 13.86 0.29 4.29
N LEU A 253 12.65 -0.25 4.21
CA LEU A 253 11.54 0.11 5.11
C LEU A 253 10.93 -1.08 5.88
N SER A 254 11.33 -2.34 5.63
CA SER A 254 10.75 -3.50 6.35
C SER A 254 10.79 -3.37 7.88
N ASP A 255 11.86 -2.78 8.43
CA ASP A 255 12.05 -2.68 9.88
C ASP A 255 11.17 -1.63 10.56
N ILE A 256 10.34 -0.89 9.82
CA ILE A 256 9.39 0.05 10.43
C ILE A 256 8.22 -0.67 11.11
N TRP A 257 7.93 -1.91 10.73
CA TRP A 257 6.77 -2.67 11.19
C TRP A 257 7.02 -3.40 12.52
N PRO A 258 6.31 -3.06 13.61
CA PRO A 258 6.50 -3.76 14.88
C PRO A 258 5.84 -5.15 14.87
N GLY A 259 6.47 -6.11 15.56
CA GLY A 259 5.86 -7.41 15.88
C GLY A 259 5.54 -8.27 14.66
N ARG A 260 6.44 -8.32 13.68
CA ARG A 260 6.29 -9.15 12.47
C ARG A 260 7.20 -10.37 12.54
N LEU A 261 6.91 -11.35 11.69
CA LEU A 261 7.74 -12.55 11.54
C LEU A 261 9.14 -12.15 11.07
N GLU A 262 10.14 -12.88 11.54
CA GLU A 262 11.54 -12.66 11.19
C GLU A 262 12.19 -13.97 10.71
N ILE A 263 13.03 -13.88 9.68
CA ILE A 263 13.94 -14.94 9.24
C ILE A 263 15.34 -14.34 9.21
N ALA A 264 16.33 -15.01 9.80
CA ALA A 264 17.69 -14.50 9.94
C ALA A 264 17.79 -13.09 10.57
N GLY A 265 16.85 -12.73 11.46
CA GLY A 265 16.77 -11.39 12.07
C GLY A 265 16.27 -10.29 11.13
N VAL A 266 15.79 -10.66 9.94
CA VAL A 266 15.19 -9.73 8.97
C VAL A 266 13.68 -9.72 9.16
N ASN A 267 13.12 -8.54 9.43
CA ASN A 267 11.69 -8.33 9.50
C ASN A 267 11.04 -8.58 8.12
N LEU A 268 10.10 -9.52 8.08
CA LEU A 268 9.39 -9.88 6.86
C LEU A 268 8.27 -8.90 6.52
N GLY A 269 7.79 -8.08 7.45
CA GLY A 269 6.70 -7.14 7.19
C GLY A 269 5.34 -7.83 7.11
N ASP A 270 4.61 -7.61 6.03
CA ASP A 270 3.24 -8.11 5.83
C ASP A 270 3.26 -9.53 5.25
N VAL A 271 3.77 -10.45 6.07
CA VAL A 271 3.83 -11.90 5.82
C VAL A 271 3.19 -12.64 7.00
N TRP A 272 2.28 -13.56 6.70
CA TRP A 272 1.46 -14.25 7.71
C TRP A 272 1.51 -15.76 7.55
N GLN A 273 1.05 -16.48 8.57
CA GLN A 273 0.98 -17.93 8.53
C GLN A 273 -0.40 -18.41 8.08
N HIS A 274 -0.43 -19.48 7.29
CA HIS A 274 -1.65 -20.20 6.96
C HIS A 274 -1.37 -21.71 6.83
N PRO A 275 -2.15 -22.59 7.50
CA PRO A 275 -1.86 -24.02 7.56
C PRO A 275 -1.99 -24.76 6.22
N ALA A 276 -2.75 -24.20 5.27
CA ALA A 276 -2.92 -24.77 3.93
C ALA A 276 -1.74 -24.48 2.97
N ILE A 277 -0.76 -23.65 3.37
CA ILE A 277 0.46 -23.46 2.59
C ILE A 277 1.47 -24.56 2.93
N ASN A 278 1.91 -25.28 1.90
CA ASN A 278 2.94 -26.29 2.06
C ASN A 278 4.28 -25.66 2.46
N ASP A 279 5.11 -26.45 3.14
CA ASP A 279 6.47 -26.10 3.60
C ASP A 279 6.53 -25.17 4.82
N ASP A 280 6.65 -23.85 4.60
CA ASP A 280 6.91 -22.85 5.65
C ASP A 280 5.63 -22.23 6.23
N GLY A 281 4.48 -22.45 5.59
CA GLY A 281 3.20 -21.88 5.97
C GLY A 281 3.08 -20.38 5.69
N LEU A 282 4.01 -19.74 4.97
CA LEU A 282 4.12 -18.28 4.87
C LEU A 282 3.41 -17.72 3.63
N VAL A 283 2.63 -16.65 3.84
CA VAL A 283 1.88 -15.92 2.81
C VAL A 283 2.25 -14.44 2.85
N PRO A 284 3.04 -13.94 1.88
CA PRO A 284 3.35 -12.52 1.77
C PRO A 284 2.26 -11.74 1.03
N PHE A 285 2.04 -10.48 1.44
CA PHE A 285 1.15 -9.54 0.74
C PHE A 285 1.79 -8.18 0.46
N HIS A 286 2.61 -7.69 1.39
CA HIS A 286 3.29 -6.38 1.29
C HIS A 286 2.38 -5.25 0.84
N LYS A 287 1.10 -5.25 1.24
CA LYS A 287 0.06 -4.42 0.62
C LYS A 287 0.39 -2.94 0.69
N LEU A 288 0.83 -2.46 1.85
CA LEU A 288 1.18 -1.03 1.99
C LEU A 288 2.44 -0.69 1.19
N SER A 289 3.46 -1.55 1.21
CA SER A 289 4.68 -1.36 0.42
C SER A 289 4.39 -1.31 -1.07
N GLN A 290 3.46 -2.12 -1.56
CA GLN A 290 3.00 -2.04 -2.96
C GLN A 290 2.22 -0.77 -3.26
N TRP A 291 1.33 -0.34 -2.37
CA TRP A 291 0.61 0.93 -2.57
C TRP A 291 1.55 2.15 -2.50
N LEU A 292 2.54 2.10 -1.63
CA LEU A 292 3.62 3.09 -1.60
C LEU A 292 4.39 3.05 -2.92
N THR A 293 4.76 1.87 -3.41
CA THR A 293 5.43 1.70 -4.71
C THR A 293 4.65 2.40 -5.81
N TYR A 294 3.35 2.12 -5.96
CA TYR A 294 2.47 2.79 -6.93
C TYR A 294 2.48 4.32 -6.77
N SER A 295 2.58 4.81 -5.54
CA SER A 295 2.63 6.24 -5.23
C SER A 295 3.98 6.91 -5.55
N LEU A 296 5.04 6.14 -5.80
CA LEU A 296 6.36 6.66 -6.20
C LEU A 296 6.60 6.60 -7.71
N LEU A 297 5.77 5.90 -8.48
CA LEU A 297 5.99 5.69 -9.91
C LEU A 297 5.80 6.97 -10.75
N GLU A 298 4.72 7.71 -10.54
CA GLU A 298 4.46 8.94 -11.30
C GLU A 298 5.52 10.03 -11.06
N PRO A 299 5.99 10.30 -9.83
CA PRO A 299 7.09 11.23 -9.64
C PRO A 299 8.39 10.80 -10.36
N LEU A 300 8.66 9.50 -10.51
CA LEU A 300 9.80 9.03 -11.34
C LEU A 300 9.57 9.31 -12.83
N GLN A 301 8.34 9.18 -13.32
CA GLN A 301 7.98 9.52 -14.68
C GLN A 301 8.17 11.01 -14.98
N GLU A 302 8.05 11.89 -13.98
CA GLU A 302 8.37 13.32 -14.14
C GLU A 302 9.87 13.57 -14.43
N LEU A 303 10.75 12.66 -14.04
CA LEU A 303 12.17 12.66 -14.44
C LEU A 303 12.37 12.06 -15.84
N GLY A 304 11.29 11.74 -16.55
CA GLY A 304 11.24 11.02 -17.81
C GLY A 304 11.83 9.62 -17.71
N ILE A 305 11.64 8.95 -16.57
CA ILE A 305 11.88 7.51 -16.44
C ILE A 305 10.63 6.77 -16.94
N THR A 306 10.81 5.84 -17.87
CA THR A 306 9.77 4.92 -18.29
C THR A 306 9.70 3.77 -17.30
N ILE A 307 8.60 3.66 -16.58
CA ILE A 307 8.34 2.53 -15.69
C ILE A 307 7.89 1.32 -16.51
N THR A 308 8.53 0.18 -16.28
CA THR A 308 8.24 -1.10 -16.96
C THR A 308 7.73 -2.14 -15.97
N GLY A 309 7.07 -3.18 -16.48
CA GLY A 309 6.62 -4.31 -15.65
C GLY A 309 5.57 -3.92 -14.59
N LEU A 310 4.68 -2.96 -14.89
CA LEU A 310 3.64 -2.53 -13.95
C LEU A 310 2.77 -3.70 -13.46
N ASP A 311 2.43 -4.62 -14.35
CA ASP A 311 1.64 -5.82 -14.03
C ASP A 311 2.41 -6.89 -13.25
N GLN A 312 3.73 -6.72 -13.07
CA GLN A 312 4.47 -7.61 -12.16
C GLN A 312 4.14 -7.29 -10.70
N LEU A 313 3.76 -6.07 -10.37
CA LEU A 313 3.15 -5.76 -9.06
C LEU A 313 1.73 -6.36 -8.98
N THR A 314 1.22 -6.56 -7.77
CA THR A 314 -0.06 -7.26 -7.56
C THR A 314 -1.20 -6.31 -7.25
N GLY A 315 -2.42 -6.85 -7.26
CA GLY A 315 -3.59 -6.21 -6.67
C GLY A 315 -3.38 -5.94 -5.18
N LEU A 316 -4.12 -4.97 -4.63
CA LEU A 316 -4.03 -4.63 -3.21
C LEU A 316 -5.16 -5.33 -2.43
N PRO A 317 -4.86 -6.33 -1.59
CA PRO A 317 -5.88 -7.06 -0.85
C PRO A 317 -6.32 -6.32 0.40
N GLU A 318 -6.90 -5.13 0.20
CA GLU A 318 -7.58 -4.38 1.26
C GLU A 318 -9.11 -4.59 1.21
N TYR A 319 -9.77 -4.09 2.24
CA TYR A 319 -11.17 -4.42 2.52
C TYR A 319 -12.16 -3.91 1.46
N ARG A 320 -11.81 -2.94 0.60
CA ARG A 320 -12.67 -2.51 -0.53
C ARG A 320 -12.60 -3.51 -1.69
N ASN A 321 -11.41 -3.90 -2.11
CA ASN A 321 -11.19 -4.88 -3.17
C ASN A 321 -11.68 -6.27 -2.74
N GLY A 322 -11.36 -6.70 -1.52
CA GLY A 322 -11.88 -7.96 -0.99
C GLY A 322 -13.40 -7.89 -0.78
N GLY A 323 -13.91 -6.72 -0.38
CA GLY A 323 -15.33 -6.47 -0.19
C GLY A 323 -16.11 -6.55 -1.49
N LEU A 324 -15.58 -6.00 -2.58
CA LEU A 324 -16.13 -6.12 -3.93
C LEU A 324 -16.34 -7.60 -4.31
N CYS A 325 -15.34 -8.44 -4.06
CA CYS A 325 -15.39 -9.86 -4.38
C CYS A 325 -16.48 -10.59 -3.58
N VAL A 326 -16.68 -10.24 -2.32
CA VAL A 326 -17.76 -10.81 -1.48
C VAL A 326 -19.12 -10.27 -1.92
N ASP A 327 -19.25 -8.95 -2.08
CA ASP A 327 -20.52 -8.26 -2.31
C ASP A 327 -21.15 -8.58 -3.66
N LEU A 328 -20.32 -8.88 -4.67
CA LEU A 328 -20.79 -9.31 -5.99
C LEU A 328 -20.77 -10.82 -6.19
N GLY A 329 -20.40 -11.60 -5.16
CA GLY A 329 -20.53 -13.05 -5.12
C GLY A 329 -19.38 -13.86 -5.71
N LEU A 330 -18.23 -13.23 -6.05
CA LEU A 330 -17.02 -13.98 -6.41
C LEU A 330 -16.48 -14.81 -5.24
N ILE A 331 -16.62 -14.30 -4.02
CA ILE A 331 -16.32 -15.00 -2.77
C ILE A 331 -17.62 -15.20 -2.01
N THR A 332 -17.95 -16.45 -1.70
CA THR A 332 -19.04 -16.82 -0.79
C THR A 332 -18.47 -17.14 0.58
N VAL A 333 -19.02 -16.52 1.61
CA VAL A 333 -18.68 -16.80 3.01
C VAL A 333 -19.50 -17.98 3.51
N LYS A 334 -18.84 -19.06 3.94
CA LYS A 334 -19.49 -20.30 4.39
C LYS A 334 -20.06 -20.18 5.81
N ASN A 335 -19.36 -19.46 6.69
CA ASN A 335 -19.79 -19.22 8.06
C ASN A 335 -20.27 -17.77 8.26
N PRO A 336 -21.57 -17.52 8.47
CA PRO A 336 -22.11 -16.17 8.63
C PRO A 336 -21.56 -15.39 9.84
N GLU A 337 -21.00 -16.08 10.85
CA GLU A 337 -20.37 -15.40 12.00
C GLU A 337 -19.17 -14.52 11.59
N ILE A 338 -18.53 -14.82 10.45
CA ILE A 338 -17.45 -13.98 9.89
C ILE A 338 -17.90 -12.53 9.69
N PHE A 339 -19.17 -12.29 9.37
CA PHE A 339 -19.72 -10.94 9.18
C PHE A 339 -20.04 -10.21 10.50
N ARG A 340 -20.13 -10.94 11.62
CA ARG A 340 -20.60 -10.41 12.90
C ARG A 340 -19.48 -9.98 13.83
N THR A 341 -18.28 -10.52 13.64
CA THR A 341 -17.11 -10.23 14.48
C THR A 341 -16.04 -9.48 13.69
N SER A 342 -15.24 -8.68 14.41
CA SER A 342 -13.98 -8.16 13.87
C SER A 342 -12.91 -9.24 13.97
N HIS A 343 -12.02 -9.28 12.98
CA HIS A 343 -10.96 -10.28 12.90
C HIS A 343 -9.59 -9.61 12.89
N SER A 344 -8.64 -10.21 13.61
CA SER A 344 -7.23 -9.84 13.51
C SER A 344 -6.71 -10.07 12.09
N VAL A 345 -5.81 -9.21 11.62
CA VAL A 345 -5.11 -9.38 10.33
C VAL A 345 -4.30 -10.67 10.24
N ALA A 346 -3.93 -11.24 11.40
CA ALA A 346 -3.19 -12.49 11.48
C ALA A 346 -4.09 -13.73 11.46
N SER A 347 -5.42 -13.57 11.50
CA SER A 347 -6.33 -14.71 11.51
C SER A 347 -6.35 -15.42 10.16
N GLU A 348 -6.56 -16.73 10.18
CA GLU A 348 -6.70 -17.54 8.96
C GLU A 348 -7.79 -16.97 8.02
N ILE A 349 -8.90 -16.49 8.57
CA ILE A 349 -9.98 -15.85 7.83
C ILE A 349 -9.48 -14.64 7.02
N ILE A 350 -8.70 -13.75 7.64
CA ILE A 350 -8.22 -12.55 6.94
C ILE A 350 -7.10 -12.89 5.97
N VAL A 351 -6.17 -13.80 6.33
CA VAL A 351 -5.10 -14.24 5.42
C VAL A 351 -5.69 -14.92 4.18
N GLU A 352 -6.66 -15.82 4.36
CA GLU A 352 -7.36 -16.50 3.26
C GLU A 352 -8.12 -15.51 2.38
N TRP A 353 -8.91 -14.60 2.97
CA TRP A 353 -9.66 -13.58 2.22
C TRP A 353 -8.73 -12.67 1.40
N ARG A 354 -7.60 -12.26 1.98
CA ARG A 354 -6.60 -11.44 1.29
C ARG A 354 -5.95 -12.21 0.15
N ALA A 355 -5.61 -13.49 0.34
CA ALA A 355 -5.04 -14.34 -0.71
C ALA A 355 -5.99 -14.52 -1.90
N LEU A 356 -7.27 -14.79 -1.62
CA LEU A 356 -8.30 -14.85 -2.66
C LEU A 356 -8.42 -13.52 -3.41
N THR A 357 -8.40 -12.40 -2.67
CA THR A 357 -8.50 -11.06 -3.25
C THR A 357 -7.34 -10.78 -4.22
N VAL A 358 -6.10 -11.15 -3.90
CA VAL A 358 -4.95 -10.96 -4.80
C VAL A 358 -5.20 -11.64 -6.15
N ILE A 359 -5.59 -12.92 -6.15
CA ILE A 359 -5.79 -13.70 -7.38
C ILE A 359 -7.03 -13.23 -8.15
N LEU A 360 -8.13 -12.94 -7.45
CA LEU A 360 -9.35 -12.46 -8.09
C LEU A 360 -9.17 -11.09 -8.74
N LEU A 361 -8.32 -10.21 -8.20
CA LEU A 361 -8.01 -8.93 -8.84
C LEU A 361 -7.27 -9.13 -10.17
N ASP A 362 -6.34 -10.08 -10.27
CA ASP A 362 -5.67 -10.42 -11.54
C ASP A 362 -6.68 -10.98 -12.56
N LEU A 363 -7.61 -11.84 -12.13
CA LEU A 363 -8.67 -12.40 -12.99
C LEU A 363 -9.68 -11.32 -13.45
N ILE A 364 -10.07 -10.40 -12.56
CA ILE A 364 -10.93 -9.26 -12.91
C ILE A 364 -10.19 -8.39 -13.92
N ALA A 365 -8.91 -8.08 -13.70
CA ALA A 365 -8.12 -7.25 -14.60
C ALA A 365 -8.02 -7.85 -16.01
N ALA A 366 -7.73 -9.14 -16.12
CA ALA A 366 -7.72 -9.86 -17.39
C ALA A 366 -9.10 -9.78 -18.08
N THR A 367 -10.18 -10.05 -17.35
CA THR A 367 -11.55 -10.03 -17.91
C THR A 367 -11.97 -8.61 -18.36
N VAL A 368 -11.60 -7.58 -17.61
CA VAL A 368 -11.85 -6.17 -17.97
C VAL A 368 -11.13 -5.80 -19.25
N ARG A 369 -9.85 -6.18 -19.38
CA ARG A 369 -9.04 -5.95 -20.58
C ARG A 369 -9.62 -6.65 -21.80
N ASP A 370 -9.99 -7.92 -21.67
CA ASP A 370 -10.61 -8.69 -22.75
C ASP A 370 -11.90 -8.03 -23.25
N LYS A 371 -12.75 -7.57 -22.33
CA LYS A 371 -14.01 -6.88 -22.65
C LYS A 371 -13.82 -5.49 -23.27
N LEU A 372 -12.74 -4.79 -22.93
CA LEU A 372 -12.40 -3.48 -23.48
C LEU A 372 -11.52 -3.55 -24.72
N GLY A 373 -10.96 -4.72 -25.05
CA GLY A 373 -10.00 -4.90 -26.14
C GLY A 373 -8.67 -4.18 -25.90
N MET A 374 -8.22 -4.10 -24.64
CA MET A 374 -7.00 -3.37 -24.23
C MET A 374 -5.92 -4.33 -23.74
N SER A 375 -4.64 -3.97 -23.93
CA SER A 375 -3.52 -4.75 -23.40
C SER A 375 -3.17 -4.41 -21.94
N SER A 376 -2.27 -5.20 -21.34
CA SER A 376 -1.65 -4.93 -20.03
C SER A 376 -0.86 -3.62 -19.98
N GLU A 377 -0.34 -3.16 -21.12
CA GLU A 377 0.43 -1.93 -21.23
C GLU A 377 -0.48 -0.71 -21.29
N GLU A 378 -1.64 -0.83 -21.96
CA GLU A 378 -2.62 0.25 -22.08
C GLU A 378 -3.42 0.44 -20.78
N LEU A 379 -3.83 -0.69 -20.17
CA LEU A 379 -4.63 -0.73 -18.95
C LEU A 379 -3.99 -1.64 -17.88
N PRO A 380 -2.81 -1.26 -17.33
CA PRO A 380 -2.14 -2.03 -16.29
C PRO A 380 -2.99 -2.16 -15.02
N LEU A 381 -2.70 -3.16 -14.19
CA LEU A 381 -3.47 -3.50 -13.00
C LEU A 381 -3.62 -2.30 -12.06
N VAL A 382 -2.56 -1.52 -11.88
CA VAL A 382 -2.58 -0.28 -11.08
C VAL A 382 -3.63 0.74 -11.54
N LYS A 383 -3.96 0.77 -12.85
CA LYS A 383 -5.05 1.58 -13.38
C LYS A 383 -6.42 0.93 -13.17
N ILE A 384 -6.53 -0.39 -13.20
CA ILE A 384 -7.79 -1.10 -12.94
C ILE A 384 -8.18 -1.03 -11.45
N LEU A 385 -7.18 -0.99 -10.56
CA LEU A 385 -7.39 -0.71 -9.15
C LEU A 385 -8.00 0.68 -8.95
N GLN A 386 -7.47 1.69 -9.66
CA GLN A 386 -7.97 3.06 -9.63
C GLN A 386 -9.27 3.17 -10.42
N GLY A 387 -10.30 3.85 -9.90
CA GLY A 387 -11.55 4.03 -10.67
C GLY A 387 -12.34 2.75 -10.96
N GLY A 388 -11.70 1.57 -10.92
CA GLY A 388 -12.28 0.25 -11.08
C GLY A 388 -12.47 -0.40 -9.74
N THR A 389 -11.70 -1.45 -9.40
CA THR A 389 -12.04 -2.36 -8.30
C THR A 389 -12.15 -1.66 -6.93
N TRP A 390 -11.27 -0.70 -6.64
CA TRP A 390 -11.30 0.01 -5.36
C TRP A 390 -12.52 0.94 -5.25
N THR A 391 -12.82 1.71 -6.31
CA THR A 391 -14.00 2.59 -6.35
C THR A 391 -15.30 1.77 -6.41
N ALA A 392 -15.32 0.71 -7.20
CA ALA A 392 -16.43 -0.23 -7.30
C ALA A 392 -16.73 -0.89 -5.95
N GLY A 393 -15.70 -1.34 -5.23
CA GLY A 393 -15.84 -1.87 -3.87
C GLY A 393 -16.42 -0.87 -2.88
N ARG A 394 -16.10 0.42 -3.01
CA ARG A 394 -16.74 1.48 -2.21
C ARG A 394 -18.21 1.69 -2.60
N LYS A 395 -18.50 1.73 -3.90
CA LYS A 395 -19.84 1.96 -4.45
C LYS A 395 -20.80 0.84 -4.02
N ILE A 396 -20.45 -0.42 -4.27
CA ILE A 396 -21.30 -1.56 -3.91
C ILE A 396 -21.50 -1.68 -2.38
N ALA A 397 -20.46 -1.41 -1.59
CA ALA A 397 -20.59 -1.42 -0.14
C ALA A 397 -21.58 -0.36 0.36
N ALA A 398 -21.61 0.82 -0.27
CA ALA A 398 -22.57 1.89 0.05
C ALA A 398 -24.00 1.57 -0.43
N GLU A 399 -24.15 0.85 -1.53
CA GLU A 399 -25.44 0.34 -2.02
C GLU A 399 -26.04 -0.72 -1.07
N LEU A 400 -25.19 -1.59 -0.50
CA LEU A 400 -25.64 -2.71 0.33
C LEU A 400 -25.73 -2.37 1.83
N ARG A 401 -24.97 -1.40 2.33
CA ARG A 401 -24.86 -1.10 3.77
C ARG A 401 -24.76 0.39 4.04
N THR A 402 -25.51 0.85 5.04
CA THR A 402 -25.40 2.21 5.58
C THR A 402 -23.95 2.54 5.94
N GLY A 403 -23.48 3.71 5.52
CA GLY A 403 -22.10 4.17 5.76
C GLY A 403 -21.03 3.52 4.88
N GLY A 404 -21.42 2.61 3.97
CA GLY A 404 -20.53 1.94 3.04
C GLY A 404 -19.41 1.17 3.75
N ILE A 405 -19.75 0.44 4.81
CA ILE A 405 -18.81 -0.41 5.54
C ILE A 405 -18.51 -1.69 4.73
N PRO A 406 -17.28 -2.23 4.79
CA PRO A 406 -16.98 -3.51 4.14
C PRO A 406 -17.79 -4.65 4.75
N PRO A 407 -17.98 -5.76 4.02
CA PRO A 407 -18.70 -6.92 4.53
C PRO A 407 -17.98 -7.60 5.71
N ILE A 408 -16.64 -7.69 5.67
CA ILE A 408 -15.82 -8.31 6.72
C ILE A 408 -15.07 -7.21 7.48
N GLN A 409 -15.17 -7.22 8.81
CA GLN A 409 -14.54 -6.22 9.68
C GLN A 409 -13.17 -6.70 10.15
N ILE A 410 -12.19 -5.80 10.11
CA ILE A 410 -10.81 -6.05 10.54
C ILE A 410 -10.51 -5.21 11.78
N GLU A 411 -9.84 -5.82 12.76
CA GLU A 411 -9.31 -5.09 13.92
C GLU A 411 -8.20 -4.13 13.48
N SER A 412 -8.32 -2.84 13.82
CA SER A 412 -7.33 -1.82 13.47
C SER A 412 -6.82 -1.11 14.72
N ASP A 413 -5.51 -1.02 14.84
CA ASP A 413 -4.80 -0.26 15.89
C ASP A 413 -4.19 1.06 15.36
N GLY A 414 -4.55 1.46 14.13
CA GLY A 414 -3.93 2.59 13.43
C GLY A 414 -2.60 2.26 12.76
N THR A 415 -2.21 0.99 12.70
CA THR A 415 -1.05 0.48 11.92
C THR A 415 -1.43 -0.63 10.93
N VAL A 416 -2.72 -0.93 10.83
CA VAL A 416 -3.32 -1.85 9.85
C VAL A 416 -3.88 -1.05 8.68
N PHE A 417 -3.50 -1.43 7.45
CA PHE A 417 -3.74 -0.66 6.21
C PHE A 417 -4.44 -1.46 5.11
#